data_AF-A0A8A0Y182-F1
#
_entry.id   AF-A0A8A0Y182-F1
#
_cell.length_a   1.000
_cell.length_b   1.000
_cell.length_c   1.000
_cell.angle_alpha   90.00
_cell.angle_beta   90.00
_cell.angle_gamma   90.00
#
_symmetry.space_group_name_H-M   'P 1'
#
loop_
_entity.id
_entity.type
_entity.pdbx_description
1 polymer ?
#
loop_
_entity_poly.entity_id
_entity_poly.type
_entity_poly.pdbx_seq_one_letter_code
_entity_poly.pdbx_strand_id
1 'polypeptide(L)'
;MSADKARRVIDQIRGRSYEETLMILELMPYRACYPIFKVIYSAAANASHNKGFNKADLIISKIEVNKGTTMKKLKPQARGRSYLIKRPTCHITIVLKDISYLEEFREHIRYFTKYDRQGIVHLANSPTKYARLICRLIIRGVL
;
A
#
# COMPACT_ATOMS: atom_id res chain seq x y z
N MET A 1 16.90 5.98 -1.53
CA MET A 1 16.49 5.30 -2.79
C MET A 1 15.78 6.32 -3.66
N SER A 2 15.95 6.31 -5.00
CA SER A 2 15.19 7.23 -5.88
C SER A 2 13.75 6.72 -6.07
N ALA A 3 12.79 7.64 -6.21
CA ALA A 3 11.38 7.31 -6.41
C ALA A 3 11.17 6.38 -7.62
N ASP A 4 11.83 6.64 -8.75
CA ASP A 4 11.62 5.84 -9.98
C ASP A 4 12.13 4.40 -9.84
N LYS A 5 13.21 4.21 -9.07
CA LYS A 5 13.73 2.87 -8.77
C LYS A 5 12.77 2.08 -7.88
N ALA A 6 12.10 2.75 -6.95
CA ALA A 6 11.09 2.14 -6.10
C ALA A 6 9.80 1.84 -6.89
N ARG A 7 9.35 2.76 -7.76
CA ARG A 7 8.17 2.59 -8.62
C ARG A 7 8.25 1.33 -9.47
N ARG A 8 9.42 1.09 -10.09
CA ARG A 8 9.68 -0.14 -10.87
C ARG A 8 9.29 -1.43 -10.13
N VAL A 9 9.62 -1.51 -8.84
CA VAL A 9 9.29 -2.69 -8.01
C VAL A 9 7.83 -2.65 -7.58
N ILE A 10 7.35 -1.48 -7.17
CA ILE A 10 6.02 -1.28 -6.62
C ILE A 10 4.90 -1.56 -7.63
N ASP A 11 5.14 -1.25 -8.91
CA ASP A 11 4.16 -1.53 -9.96
C ASP A 11 3.94 -3.03 -10.16
N GLN A 12 4.88 -3.90 -9.78
CA GLN A 12 4.74 -5.36 -9.91
C GLN A 12 3.90 -5.98 -8.79
N ILE A 13 3.87 -5.36 -7.62
CA ILE A 13 3.23 -5.89 -6.40
C ILE A 13 1.86 -5.25 -6.11
N ARG A 14 1.42 -4.30 -6.95
CA ARG A 14 0.13 -3.63 -6.79
C ARG A 14 -1.00 -4.62 -7.04
N GLY A 15 -1.95 -4.72 -6.09
CA GLY A 15 -3.12 -5.60 -6.20
C GLY A 15 -2.86 -7.08 -5.87
N ARG A 16 -1.65 -7.46 -5.47
CA ARG A 16 -1.32 -8.84 -5.11
C ARG A 16 -1.59 -9.14 -3.63
N SER A 17 -1.68 -10.43 -3.31
CA SER A 17 -1.76 -10.88 -1.92
C SER A 17 -0.45 -10.62 -1.17
N TYR A 18 -0.53 -10.58 0.15
CA TYR A 18 0.64 -10.37 1.01
C TYR A 18 1.69 -11.46 0.81
N GLU A 19 1.29 -12.73 0.75
CA GLU A 19 2.19 -13.88 0.60
C GLU A 19 2.93 -13.87 -0.74
N GLU A 20 2.19 -13.68 -1.84
CA GLU A 20 2.78 -13.53 -3.17
C GLU A 20 3.79 -12.39 -3.22
N THR A 21 3.46 -11.27 -2.57
CA THR A 21 4.32 -10.10 -2.55
C THR A 21 5.65 -10.38 -1.84
N LEU A 22 5.64 -11.11 -0.73
CA LEU A 22 6.88 -11.48 -0.04
C LEU A 22 7.78 -12.32 -0.94
N MET A 23 7.22 -13.36 -1.58
CA MET A 23 7.96 -14.23 -2.49
C MET A 23 8.58 -13.44 -3.65
N ILE A 24 7.80 -12.56 -4.27
CA ILE A 24 8.26 -11.74 -5.39
C ILE A 24 9.41 -10.82 -4.96
N LEU A 25 9.30 -10.19 -3.80
CA LEU A 25 10.31 -9.25 -3.31
C LEU A 25 11.61 -9.93 -2.89
N GLU A 26 11.54 -11.17 -2.39
CA GLU A 26 12.72 -11.97 -2.04
C GLU A 26 13.53 -12.38 -3.27
N LEU A 27 12.85 -12.74 -4.36
CA LEU A 27 13.48 -13.26 -5.58
C LEU A 27 13.93 -12.17 -6.56
N MET A 28 13.39 -10.96 -6.46
CA MET A 28 13.72 -9.88 -7.39
C MET A 28 15.17 -9.37 -7.22
N PRO A 29 15.89 -9.09 -8.33
CA PRO A 29 17.30 -8.69 -8.28
C PRO A 29 17.53 -7.22 -7.87
N TYR A 30 16.47 -6.46 -7.57
CA TYR A 30 16.58 -5.03 -7.32
C TYR A 30 16.91 -4.73 -5.87
N ARG A 31 17.91 -3.86 -5.64
CA ARG A 31 18.22 -3.34 -4.29
C ARG A 31 17.04 -2.64 -3.62
N ALA A 32 16.09 -2.13 -4.41
CA ALA A 32 14.86 -1.50 -3.91
C ALA A 32 13.93 -2.48 -3.17
N CYS A 33 14.06 -3.79 -3.40
CA CYS A 33 13.18 -4.78 -2.81
C CYS A 33 13.34 -4.87 -1.29
N TYR A 34 14.57 -4.89 -0.78
CA TYR A 34 14.84 -5.00 0.65
C TYR A 34 14.14 -3.93 1.53
N PRO A 35 14.23 -2.61 1.24
CA PRO A 35 13.49 -1.62 2.01
C PRO A 35 11.97 -1.75 1.84
N ILE A 36 11.47 -2.11 0.65
CA ILE A 36 10.04 -2.30 0.41
C ILE A 36 9.51 -3.50 1.21
N PHE A 37 10.25 -4.61 1.23
CA PHE A 37 9.96 -5.80 2.00
C PHE A 37 9.79 -5.48 3.49
N LYS A 38 10.73 -4.73 4.08
CA LYS A 38 10.65 -4.29 5.48
C LYS A 38 9.37 -3.49 5.77
N VAL A 39 9.00 -2.58 4.88
CA VAL A 39 7.79 -1.75 5.05
C VAL A 39 6.53 -2.61 4.98
N ILE A 40 6.46 -3.55 4.03
CA ILE A 40 5.30 -4.45 3.87
C ILE A 40 5.17 -5.40 5.06
N TYR A 41 6.28 -5.99 5.50
CA TYR A 41 6.32 -6.85 6.68
C TYR A 41 5.85 -6.12 7.94
N SER A 42 6.34 -4.88 8.15
CA SER A 42 5.89 -4.02 9.25
C SER A 42 4.41 -3.65 9.13
N ALA A 43 3.93 -3.35 7.91
CA ALA A 43 2.53 -3.00 7.67
C ALA A 43 1.58 -4.16 8.00
N ALA A 44 1.92 -5.39 7.63
CA ALA A 44 1.13 -6.58 7.97
C ALA A 44 1.16 -6.86 9.48
N ALA A 45 2.30 -6.67 10.15
CA ALA A 45 2.39 -6.79 11.60
C ALA A 45 1.47 -5.77 12.31
N ASN A 46 1.47 -4.51 11.84
CA ASN A 46 0.60 -3.46 12.36
C ASN A 46 -0.89 -3.73 12.09
N ALA A 47 -1.22 -4.29 10.92
CA ALA A 47 -2.59 -4.69 10.60
C ALA A 47 -3.10 -5.79 11.53
N SER A 48 -2.27 -6.80 11.79
CA SER A 48 -2.59 -7.89 12.71
C SER A 48 -2.72 -7.41 14.15
N HIS A 49 -1.74 -6.64 14.66
CA HIS A 49 -1.76 -6.18 16.05
C HIS A 49 -2.85 -5.15 16.34
N ASN A 50 -3.04 -4.15 15.46
CA ASN A 50 -3.92 -3.03 15.77
C ASN A 50 -5.37 -3.25 15.31
N LYS A 51 -5.61 -4.14 14.34
CA LYS A 51 -6.95 -4.38 13.77
C LYS A 51 -7.40 -5.83 13.84
N GLY A 52 -6.56 -6.74 14.33
CA GLY A 52 -6.90 -8.16 14.44
C GLY A 52 -7.00 -8.87 13.09
N PHE A 53 -6.49 -8.28 12.01
CA PHE A 53 -6.57 -8.91 10.68
C PHE A 53 -5.61 -10.10 10.57
N ASN A 54 -6.07 -11.16 9.91
CA ASN A 54 -5.23 -12.30 9.57
C ASN A 54 -4.30 -11.93 8.40
N LYS A 55 -3.04 -12.37 8.45
CA LYS A 55 -2.03 -12.03 7.43
C LYS A 55 -2.30 -12.66 6.07
N ALA A 56 -2.88 -13.86 6.06
CA ALA A 56 -3.20 -14.60 4.82
C ALA A 56 -4.24 -13.85 3.97
N ASP A 57 -5.16 -13.13 4.62
CA ASP A 57 -6.29 -12.47 3.96
C ASP A 57 -5.97 -11.02 3.54
N LEU A 58 -4.71 -10.59 3.67
CA LEU A 58 -4.28 -9.23 3.31
C LEU A 58 -3.91 -9.11 1.83
N ILE A 59 -4.48 -8.10 1.17
CA ILE A 59 -4.12 -7.66 -0.18
C ILE A 59 -3.57 -6.24 -0.15
N ILE A 60 -2.59 -5.97 -1.02
CA ILE A 60 -2.11 -4.61 -1.28
C ILE A 60 -3.11 -3.89 -2.19
N SER A 61 -4.06 -3.18 -1.58
CA SER A 61 -5.09 -2.41 -2.29
C SER A 61 -4.48 -1.22 -3.04
N LYS A 62 -3.61 -0.46 -2.38
CA LYS A 62 -2.99 0.73 -2.97
C LYS A 62 -1.56 0.89 -2.46
N ILE A 63 -0.66 1.22 -3.37
CA ILE A 63 0.73 1.49 -3.03
C ILE A 63 1.27 2.63 -3.89
N GLU A 64 1.84 3.63 -3.23
CA GLU A 64 2.30 4.88 -3.84
C GLU A 64 3.72 5.24 -3.40
N VAL A 65 4.46 5.83 -4.33
CA VAL A 65 5.80 6.38 -4.07
C VAL A 65 5.80 7.87 -4.35
N ASN A 66 5.98 8.61 -3.28
CA ASN A 66 6.13 10.06 -3.32
C ASN A 66 7.60 10.44 -3.22
N LYS A 67 7.96 11.53 -3.89
CA LYS A 67 9.32 12.08 -3.83
C LYS A 67 9.53 12.71 -2.45
N GLY A 68 10.66 12.40 -1.83
CA GLY A 68 11.07 13.01 -0.56
C GLY A 68 12.05 14.17 -0.78
N THR A 69 12.65 14.62 0.31
CA THR A 69 13.66 15.67 0.29
C THR A 69 14.88 15.26 -0.53
N THR A 70 15.30 16.12 -1.45
CA THR A 70 16.48 15.86 -2.27
C THR A 70 17.66 16.66 -1.75
N MET A 71 18.66 15.96 -1.21
CA MET A 71 19.91 16.60 -0.82
C MET A 71 20.77 16.92 -2.05
N LYS A 72 21.42 18.07 -2.05
CA LYS A 72 22.30 18.51 -3.14
C LYS A 72 23.74 18.56 -2.63
N LYS A 73 24.69 18.07 -3.43
CA LYS A 73 26.13 18.21 -3.18
C LYS A 73 26.80 18.81 -4.41
N LEU A 74 27.63 19.82 -4.23
CA LEU A 74 28.43 20.37 -5.32
C LEU A 74 29.57 19.41 -5.66
N LYS A 75 29.76 19.13 -6.94
CA LYS A 75 30.91 18.37 -7.44
C LYS A 75 31.74 19.28 -8.37
N PRO A 76 33.04 19.48 -8.08
CA PRO A 76 33.92 20.23 -8.95
C PRO A 76 34.12 19.50 -10.29
N GLN A 77 34.32 20.26 -11.36
CA GLN A 77 34.65 19.78 -12.70
C GLN A 77 35.82 20.55 -13.30
N ALA A 78 36.35 20.00 -14.40
CA ALA A 78 37.38 20.66 -15.20
C ALA A 78 36.96 22.08 -15.63
N ARG A 79 37.97 22.94 -15.82
CA ARG A 79 37.81 24.34 -16.27
C ARG A 79 36.98 25.22 -15.32
N GLY A 80 37.13 25.04 -14.01
CA GLY A 80 36.44 25.86 -12.99
C GLY A 80 34.92 25.67 -12.94
N ARG A 81 34.37 24.66 -13.63
CA ARG A 81 32.93 24.36 -13.64
C ARG A 81 32.55 23.56 -12.39
N SER A 82 31.27 23.60 -12.04
CA SER A 82 30.72 22.75 -10.99
C SER A 82 29.29 22.33 -11.34
N TYR A 83 28.87 21.15 -10.86
CA TYR A 83 27.50 20.67 -11.01
C TYR A 83 26.97 20.12 -9.69
N LEU A 84 25.65 20.09 -9.57
CA LEU A 84 24.98 19.58 -8.39
C LEU A 84 24.64 18.10 -8.55
N ILE A 85 25.23 17.25 -7.72
CA ILE A 85 24.77 15.87 -7.53
C ILE A 85 23.54 15.90 -6.61
N LYS A 86 22.42 15.37 -7.11
CA LYS A 86 21.18 15.18 -6.35
C LYS A 86 21.18 13.79 -5.71
N ARG A 87 20.91 13.71 -4.41
CA ARG A 87 20.65 12.48 -3.66
C ARG A 87 19.17 12.47 -3.24
N PRO A 88 18.28 11.88 -4.07
CA PRO A 88 16.86 11.83 -3.77
C PRO A 88 16.53 10.78 -2.72
N THR A 89 15.58 11.11 -1.85
CA THR A 89 14.84 10.16 -1.00
C THR A 89 13.40 10.04 -1.48
N CYS A 90 12.65 9.11 -0.90
CA CYS A 90 11.27 8.85 -1.26
C CYS A 90 10.47 8.39 -0.05
N HIS A 91 9.17 8.67 -0.05
CA HIS A 91 8.21 8.15 0.90
C HIS A 91 7.35 7.10 0.23
N ILE A 92 7.19 5.95 0.87
CA ILE A 92 6.35 4.85 0.39
C ILE A 92 5.11 4.84 1.26
N THR A 93 3.94 4.81 0.65
CA THR A 93 2.65 4.68 1.34
C THR A 93 1.97 3.42 0.85
N ILE A 94 1.62 2.54 1.78
CA ILE A 94 1.01 1.23 1.49
C ILE A 94 -0.34 1.19 2.21
N VAL A 95 -1.36 0.73 1.49
CA VAL A 95 -2.71 0.51 2.02
C VAL A 95 -3.03 -0.96 1.83
N LEU A 96 -3.15 -1.67 2.95
CA LEU A 96 -3.59 -3.06 3.00
C LEU A 96 -5.11 -3.10 3.19
N LYS A 97 -5.74 -4.07 2.53
CA LYS A 97 -7.16 -4.37 2.66
C LYS A 97 -7.30 -5.86 2.96
N ASP A 98 -8.23 -6.18 3.84
CA ASP A 98 -8.60 -7.56 4.15
C ASP A 98 -9.74 -8.01 3.20
N ILE A 99 -9.59 -9.21 2.64
CA ILE A 99 -10.51 -9.80 1.67
C ILE A 99 -11.79 -10.31 2.34
N SER A 100 -11.68 -10.86 3.56
CA SER A 100 -12.77 -11.55 4.25
C SER A 100 -14.04 -10.70 4.37
N TYR A 101 -13.88 -9.40 4.64
CA TYR A 101 -14.99 -8.43 4.72
C TYR A 101 -15.76 -8.25 3.40
N LEU A 102 -15.14 -8.50 2.24
CA LEU A 102 -15.80 -8.37 0.95
C LEU A 102 -16.70 -9.57 0.62
N GLU A 103 -16.34 -10.78 1.04
CA GLU A 103 -17.19 -11.95 0.87
C GLU A 103 -18.45 -11.84 1.72
N GLU A 104 -18.34 -11.44 2.99
CA GLU A 104 -19.48 -11.24 3.88
C GLU A 104 -20.49 -10.22 3.32
N PHE A 105 -20.00 -9.09 2.81
CA PHE A 105 -20.86 -8.07 2.20
C PHE A 105 -21.56 -8.56 0.92
N ARG A 106 -20.86 -9.34 0.09
CA ARG A 106 -21.40 -9.88 -1.15
C ARG A 106 -22.49 -10.93 -0.91
N GLU A 107 -22.33 -11.78 0.10
CA GLU A 107 -23.37 -12.72 0.51
C GLU A 107 -24.59 -11.98 1.04
N HIS A 108 -24.39 -10.92 1.84
CA HIS A 108 -25.50 -10.14 2.39
C HIS A 108 -26.29 -9.39 1.31
N ILE A 109 -25.63 -8.85 0.29
CA ILE A 109 -26.30 -8.21 -0.87
C ILE A 109 -27.04 -9.26 -1.71
N ARG A 110 -26.39 -10.41 -2.00
CA ARG A 110 -27.02 -11.50 -2.75
C ARG A 110 -28.28 -12.00 -2.06
N TYR A 111 -28.22 -12.17 -0.75
CA TYR A 111 -29.38 -12.48 0.09
C TYR A 111 -30.50 -11.44 -0.09
N PHE A 112 -30.19 -10.14 0.05
CA PHE A 112 -31.19 -9.07 -0.11
C PHE A 112 -31.84 -9.03 -1.50
N THR A 113 -31.06 -9.19 -2.58
CA THR A 113 -31.60 -9.20 -3.97
C THR A 113 -32.49 -10.41 -4.27
N LYS A 114 -32.36 -11.49 -3.49
CA LYS A 114 -33.13 -12.73 -3.67
C LYS A 114 -34.48 -12.71 -2.93
N TYR A 115 -34.63 -11.86 -1.91
CA TYR A 115 -35.78 -11.84 -1.00
C TYR A 115 -36.68 -10.60 -1.09
N ASP A 116 -36.36 -9.59 -1.90
CA ASP A 116 -37.10 -8.33 -1.89
C ASP A 116 -37.60 -7.88 -3.28
N ARG A 117 -38.92 -8.05 -3.53
CA ARG A 117 -39.66 -7.37 -4.63
C ARG A 117 -40.31 -6.08 -4.16
N GLN A 118 -40.29 -5.72 -2.87
CA GLN A 118 -40.94 -4.51 -2.34
C GLN A 118 -40.19 -3.99 -1.11
N GLY A 119 -39.08 -3.28 -1.31
CA GLY A 119 -38.33 -2.73 -0.18
C GLY A 119 -37.15 -1.83 -0.51
N ILE A 120 -37.09 -1.21 -1.70
CA ILE A 120 -36.01 -0.28 -2.04
C ILE A 120 -36.36 1.15 -1.60
N VAL A 121 -36.55 1.35 -0.31
CA VAL A 121 -36.34 2.65 0.34
C VAL A 121 -36.21 2.35 1.82
N HIS A 122 -35.02 2.48 2.40
CA HIS A 122 -34.74 2.68 3.85
C HIS A 122 -33.33 2.24 4.32
N LEU A 123 -32.38 1.96 3.41
CA LEU A 123 -30.96 1.80 3.78
C LEU A 123 -30.01 2.81 3.10
N ALA A 124 -30.54 3.94 2.65
CA ALA A 124 -29.70 5.05 2.16
C ALA A 124 -29.13 5.95 3.29
N ASN A 125 -29.58 5.80 4.55
CA ASN A 125 -29.29 6.74 5.63
C ASN A 125 -28.78 6.10 6.95
N SER A 126 -27.85 5.14 6.90
CA SER A 126 -26.95 4.93 8.05
C SER A 126 -25.47 4.98 7.61
N PRO A 127 -24.89 6.18 7.45
CA PRO A 127 -23.51 6.34 7.01
C PRO A 127 -22.46 5.98 8.08
N THR A 128 -22.85 5.38 9.21
CA THR A 128 -22.03 5.41 10.43
C THR A 128 -21.56 4.07 10.99
N LYS A 129 -22.01 2.91 10.45
CA LYS A 129 -21.42 1.60 10.79
C LYS A 129 -20.56 0.99 9.67
N TYR A 130 -20.91 1.21 8.40
CA TYR A 130 -20.22 0.58 7.26
C TYR A 130 -19.18 1.46 6.55
N ALA A 131 -19.15 2.75 6.84
CA ALA A 131 -18.19 3.69 6.21
C ALA A 131 -16.86 3.83 6.98
N ARG A 132 -16.68 3.20 8.15
CA ARG A 132 -15.43 3.26 8.92
C ARG A 132 -14.36 2.24 8.50
N LEU A 133 -14.68 1.34 7.56
CA LEU A 133 -13.75 0.28 7.13
C LEU A 133 -12.85 0.66 5.93
N ILE A 134 -12.74 1.94 5.56
CA ILE A 134 -11.55 2.42 4.84
C ILE A 134 -10.52 2.78 5.90
N CYS A 135 -10.01 1.74 6.55
CA CYS A 135 -9.13 1.90 7.68
C CYS A 135 -7.73 2.20 7.10
N ARG A 136 -7.53 3.47 6.75
CA ARG A 136 -6.34 4.07 6.14
C ARG A 136 -5.14 3.90 7.07
N LEU A 137 -4.43 2.78 6.96
CA LEU A 137 -3.17 2.58 7.66
C LEU A 137 -2.09 3.37 6.91
N ILE A 138 -1.98 4.67 7.20
CA ILE A 138 -0.89 5.50 6.67
C ILE A 138 0.36 5.20 7.52
N ILE A 139 1.16 4.23 7.10
CA ILE A 139 2.52 4.10 7.63
C ILE A 139 3.41 4.99 6.75
N ARG A 140 3.75 6.17 7.27
CA ARG A 140 4.86 6.97 6.74
C ARG A 140 6.17 6.33 7.18
N GLY A 141 6.68 5.40 6.37
CA GLY A 141 8.06 4.96 6.49
C GLY A 141 8.99 6.09 6.07
N VAL A 142 9.69 6.70 7.02
CA VAL A 142 10.82 7.59 6.75
C VAL A 142 12.06 6.70 6.58
N LEU A 143 12.65 6.68 5.39
CA LEU A 143 13.97 6.15 5.09
C LEU A 143 14.77 7.18 4.29
#